data_AF-A0A392N294-F1
#
_entry.id   AF-A0A392N294-F1
#
_cell.length_a   1.000
_cell.length_b   1.000
_cell.length_c   1.000
_cell.angle_alpha   90.00
_cell.angle_beta   90.00
_cell.angle_gamma   90.00
#
_symmetry.space_group_name_H-M   'P 1'
#
loop_
_entity.id
_entity.type
_entity.pdbx_description
1 polymer ?
#
loop_
_entity_poly.entity_id
_entity_poly.type
_entity_poly.pdbx_seq_one_letter_code
_entity_poly.pdbx_strand_id
1 'polypeptide(L)'
;MVSWSFTTSRVVVVLLGLLSLFQSVTSIRLGLVRLPSSDLPLFREAPAFRNGEECGSTDADRINVAMTLDANYLRGTMAAVLSMLQHSTCPENLAFYFLSAHDAPELFSSIKSTFPYLNMTIYHFNSNRVRGKISKSIRQALDQPLNYARIYLADTIPENVKRVIYLDSDLVVVDDIAKLWGVDMEGKIVAAPEYCHANFT
;
A
#
# COMPACT_ATOMS: atom_id res chain seq x y z
N MET A 1 -57.43 -48.78 31.38
CA MET A 1 -57.13 -49.16 29.98
C MET A 1 -58.09 -48.37 29.09
N VAL A 2 -57.60 -47.85 27.95
CA VAL A 2 -58.30 -46.99 26.95
C VAL A 2 -58.37 -45.50 27.35
N SER A 3 -57.46 -44.66 26.82
CA SER A 3 -57.59 -43.72 25.65
C SER A 3 -58.59 -42.60 25.93
N TRP A 4 -58.28 -41.30 25.70
CA TRP A 4 -58.47 -40.63 24.41
C TRP A 4 -57.38 -39.60 24.08
N SER A 5 -56.99 -39.60 22.81
CA SER A 5 -56.18 -38.64 22.06
C SER A 5 -56.93 -37.31 21.85
N PHE A 6 -56.22 -36.18 21.71
CA PHE A 6 -56.48 -35.18 20.67
C PHE A 6 -55.24 -34.32 20.38
N THR A 7 -55.03 -34.11 19.08
CA THR A 7 -53.97 -33.40 18.38
C THR A 7 -54.09 -31.88 18.46
N THR A 8 -52.96 -31.18 18.66
CA THR A 8 -52.75 -29.81 18.14
C THR A 8 -51.27 -29.58 17.82
N SER A 9 -50.86 -30.04 16.64
CA SER A 9 -49.78 -29.43 15.87
C SER A 9 -50.41 -28.40 14.95
N ARG A 10 -49.91 -27.15 14.96
CA ARG A 10 -49.84 -26.20 13.81
C ARG A 10 -49.69 -24.71 14.14
N VAL A 11 -49.70 -24.28 15.40
CA VAL A 11 -49.59 -22.83 15.72
C VAL A 11 -48.15 -22.34 15.96
N VAL A 12 -47.21 -23.21 16.32
CA VAL A 12 -45.84 -22.78 16.70
C VAL A 12 -44.90 -22.54 15.51
N VAL A 13 -45.19 -23.10 14.32
CA VAL A 13 -44.27 -23.02 13.17
C VAL A 13 -44.39 -21.71 12.37
N VAL A 14 -45.48 -20.96 12.51
CA VAL A 14 -45.67 -19.71 11.75
C VAL A 14 -44.91 -18.53 12.37
N LEU A 15 -44.56 -18.59 13.66
CA LEU A 15 -43.81 -17.53 14.35
C LEU A 15 -42.29 -17.58 14.15
N LEU A 16 -41.75 -18.68 13.62
CA LEU A 16 -40.31 -18.80 13.28
C LEU A 16 -39.99 -18.44 11.82
N GLY A 17 -41.00 -18.32 10.96
CA GLY A 17 -40.82 -18.00 9.53
C GLY A 17 -40.84 -16.51 9.17
N LEU A 18 -41.18 -15.63 10.12
CA LEU A 18 -41.32 -14.17 9.87
C LEU A 18 -40.17 -13.33 10.45
N LEU A 19 -39.19 -13.96 11.11
CA LEU A 19 -37.97 -13.29 11.60
C LEU A 19 -36.77 -13.42 10.65
N SER A 20 -36.90 -14.13 9.52
CA SER A 20 -35.83 -14.32 8.53
C SER A 20 -35.90 -13.38 7.32
N LEU A 21 -36.81 -12.40 7.29
CA LEU A 21 -37.01 -11.48 6.15
C LEU A 21 -36.46 -10.05 6.36
N PHE A 22 -35.68 -9.80 7.41
CA PHE A 22 -34.95 -8.54 7.60
C PHE A 22 -33.43 -8.72 7.53
N GLN A 23 -32.95 -9.51 6.56
CA GLN A 23 -31.58 -9.29 6.06
C GLN A 23 -31.66 -8.19 5.00
N SER A 24 -31.69 -6.95 5.49
CA SER A 24 -31.44 -5.78 4.63
C SER A 24 -30.06 -5.96 4.01
N VAL A 25 -30.02 -6.14 2.70
CA VAL A 25 -28.83 -6.04 1.87
C VAL A 25 -28.37 -4.58 1.90
N THR A 26 -27.59 -4.19 2.90
CA THR A 26 -26.81 -2.96 2.88
C THR A 26 -25.39 -3.29 2.46
N SER A 27 -25.26 -3.77 1.22
CA SER A 27 -23.98 -3.64 0.50
C SER A 27 -23.86 -2.21 0.00
N ILE A 28 -23.60 -1.30 0.92
CA ILE A 28 -22.94 -0.05 0.62
C ILE A 28 -21.69 -0.08 1.50
N ARG A 29 -20.58 -0.55 0.93
CA ARG A 29 -19.25 -0.25 1.49
C ARG A 29 -19.02 1.24 1.30
N LEU A 30 -19.63 2.07 2.14
CA LEU A 30 -19.01 3.34 2.50
C LEU A 30 -17.64 2.95 3.02
N GLY A 31 -16.58 3.32 2.30
CA GLY A 31 -15.21 3.16 2.79
C GLY A 31 -15.08 3.98 4.06
N LEU A 32 -15.44 3.38 5.19
CA LEU A 32 -15.11 3.88 6.51
C LEU A 32 -13.58 3.89 6.50
N VAL A 33 -13.02 5.09 6.31
CA VAL A 33 -11.63 5.33 6.67
C VAL A 33 -11.56 4.84 8.10
N ARG A 34 -10.91 3.67 8.31
CA ARG A 34 -10.58 3.24 9.66
C ARG A 34 -9.81 4.43 10.21
N LEU A 35 -10.34 5.07 11.26
CA LEU A 35 -9.45 5.84 12.11
C LEU A 35 -8.26 4.92 12.40
N PRO A 36 -7.01 5.40 12.29
CA PRO A 36 -5.86 4.57 12.58
C PRO A 36 -6.17 3.85 13.90
N SER A 37 -6.18 2.51 13.87
CA SER A 37 -6.24 1.77 15.13
C SER A 37 -5.11 2.34 15.98
N SER A 38 -5.38 2.63 17.25
CA SER A 38 -4.37 3.19 18.16
C SER A 38 -3.08 2.36 18.14
N ASP A 39 -3.21 1.07 17.81
CA ASP A 39 -2.10 0.15 17.67
C ASP A 39 -1.80 -0.12 16.20
N LEU A 40 -0.55 0.14 15.81
CA LEU A 40 -0.02 -0.32 14.53
C LEU A 40 0.04 -1.85 14.48
N PRO A 41 -0.09 -2.46 13.29
CA PRO A 41 0.17 -3.88 13.14
C PRO A 41 1.61 -4.24 13.55
N LEU A 42 1.75 -5.35 14.25
CA LEU A 42 3.05 -5.95 14.57
C LEU A 42 3.53 -6.80 13.38
N PHE A 43 4.81 -6.67 13.05
CA PHE A 43 5.47 -7.43 12.01
C PHE A 43 6.65 -8.21 12.59
N ARG A 44 6.96 -9.36 11.99
CA ARG A 44 8.16 -10.13 12.32
C ARG A 44 9.34 -9.58 11.53
N GLU A 45 10.52 -9.61 12.12
CA GLU A 45 11.76 -9.31 11.42
C GLU A 45 11.89 -10.20 10.18
N ALA A 46 12.22 -9.58 9.06
CA ALA A 46 12.48 -10.25 7.79
C ALA A 46 13.91 -10.82 7.78
N PRO A 47 14.18 -11.89 7.00
CA PRO A 47 15.54 -12.38 6.83
C PRO A 47 16.44 -11.29 6.21
N ALA A 48 17.75 -11.43 6.41
CA ALA A 48 18.71 -10.60 5.68
C ALA A 48 18.75 -11.00 4.20
N PHE A 49 18.52 -10.05 3.32
CA PHE A 49 18.66 -10.21 1.87
C PHE A 49 20.02 -9.67 1.44
N ARG A 50 20.74 -10.41 0.60
CA ARG A 50 22.11 -10.10 0.17
C ARG A 50 22.21 -10.08 -1.34
N ASN A 51 23.10 -9.23 -1.83
CA ASN A 51 23.46 -9.17 -3.24
C ASN A 51 24.02 -10.50 -3.74
N GLY A 52 23.66 -10.87 -4.97
CA GLY A 52 24.34 -11.92 -5.73
C GLY A 52 25.76 -11.51 -6.17
N GLU A 53 26.50 -12.46 -6.73
CA GLU A 53 27.92 -12.28 -7.10
C GLU A 53 28.15 -11.22 -8.19
N GLU A 54 27.15 -10.99 -9.04
CA GLU A 54 27.23 -10.05 -10.18
C GLU A 54 26.86 -8.61 -9.79
N CYS A 55 26.49 -8.35 -8.54
CA CYS A 55 26.03 -7.04 -8.11
C CYS A 55 27.20 -6.07 -7.90
N GLY A 56 27.13 -4.92 -8.56
CA GLY A 56 28.02 -3.79 -8.27
C GLY A 56 27.69 -3.14 -6.93
N SER A 57 28.67 -2.44 -6.35
CA SER A 57 28.59 -1.76 -5.05
C SER A 57 28.74 -0.24 -5.14
N THR A 58 28.68 0.32 -6.35
CA THR A 58 28.86 1.75 -6.58
C THR A 58 27.53 2.48 -6.58
N ASP A 59 27.56 3.82 -6.48
CA ASP A 59 26.36 4.65 -6.60
C ASP A 59 25.64 4.48 -7.95
N ALA A 60 26.34 4.04 -9.00
CA ALA A 60 25.76 3.79 -10.32
C ALA A 60 24.86 2.54 -10.34
N ASP A 61 25.08 1.59 -9.43
CA ASP A 61 24.32 0.35 -9.33
C ASP A 61 23.04 0.51 -8.48
N ARG A 62 22.87 1.69 -7.87
CA ARG A 62 21.80 1.97 -6.91
C ARG A 62 20.47 2.17 -7.60
N ILE A 63 19.44 1.46 -7.12
CA ILE A 63 18.07 1.57 -7.59
C ILE A 63 17.27 2.38 -6.57
N ASN A 64 16.84 3.56 -6.99
CA ASN A 64 16.07 4.47 -6.14
C ASN A 64 14.58 4.16 -6.25
N VAL A 65 13.95 3.84 -5.13
CA VAL A 65 12.50 3.53 -5.04
C VAL A 65 11.84 4.55 -4.14
N ALA A 66 10.79 5.22 -4.61
CA ALA A 66 9.98 6.14 -3.81
C ALA A 66 8.58 5.56 -3.56
N MET A 67 8.08 5.73 -2.33
CA MET A 67 6.75 5.26 -1.93
C MET A 67 6.14 6.23 -0.93
N THR A 68 4.82 6.34 -0.88
CA THR A 68 4.15 7.01 0.24
C THR A 68 4.09 6.11 1.48
N LEU A 69 4.14 6.71 2.67
CA LEU A 69 4.07 6.03 3.95
C LEU A 69 2.94 6.63 4.81
N ASP A 70 1.96 5.79 5.15
CA ASP A 70 0.83 6.13 6.02
C ASP A 70 0.38 4.89 6.80
N ALA A 71 -0.17 5.08 8.00
CA ALA A 71 -0.59 4.02 8.89
C ALA A 71 -1.66 3.10 8.26
N ASN A 72 -2.56 3.67 7.45
CA ASN A 72 -3.62 2.89 6.79
C ASN A 72 -3.07 1.89 5.76
N TYR A 73 -1.90 2.19 5.20
CA TYR A 73 -1.28 1.42 4.13
C TYR A 73 -0.03 0.66 4.56
N LEU A 74 0.36 0.74 5.83
CA LEU A 74 1.60 0.14 6.35
C LEU A 74 1.73 -1.35 6.01
N ARG A 75 0.64 -2.13 6.09
CA ARG A 75 0.66 -3.57 5.72
C ARG A 75 1.05 -3.77 4.27
N GLY A 76 0.51 -2.94 3.37
CA GLY A 76 0.84 -2.98 1.95
C GLY A 76 2.30 -2.57 1.73
N THR A 77 2.74 -1.47 2.36
CA THR A 77 4.14 -1.04 2.30
C THR A 77 5.11 -2.14 2.73
N MET A 78 4.84 -2.84 3.84
CA MET A 78 5.67 -3.96 4.29
C MET A 78 5.70 -5.09 3.26
N ALA A 79 4.56 -5.44 2.67
CA ALA A 79 4.47 -6.50 1.66
C ALA A 79 5.25 -6.12 0.38
N ALA A 80 5.09 -4.87 -0.09
CA ALA A 80 5.81 -4.35 -1.25
C ALA A 80 7.33 -4.37 -1.03
N VAL A 81 7.81 -3.83 0.09
CA VAL A 81 9.23 -3.84 0.46
C VAL A 81 9.77 -5.26 0.54
N LEU A 82 9.08 -6.15 1.26
CA LEU A 82 9.51 -7.55 1.37
C LEU A 82 9.59 -8.23 0.01
N SER A 83 8.56 -8.06 -0.83
CA SER A 83 8.54 -8.67 -2.17
C SER A 83 9.67 -8.16 -3.07
N MET A 84 9.97 -6.86 -3.03
CA MET A 84 11.12 -6.30 -3.75
C MET A 84 12.44 -6.91 -3.28
N LEU A 85 12.66 -6.98 -1.97
CA LEU A 85 13.89 -7.57 -1.42
C LEU A 85 14.01 -9.05 -1.76
N GLN A 86 12.90 -9.79 -1.74
CA GLN A 86 12.86 -11.22 -2.02
C GLN A 86 13.07 -11.56 -3.50
N HIS A 87 12.62 -10.70 -4.41
CA HIS A 87 12.64 -10.97 -5.85
C HIS A 87 13.75 -10.22 -6.62
N SER A 88 14.55 -9.39 -5.96
CA SER A 88 15.68 -8.69 -6.59
C SER A 88 16.97 -9.51 -6.52
N THR A 89 17.76 -9.50 -7.59
CA THR A 89 19.10 -10.10 -7.61
C THR A 89 20.09 -9.34 -6.71
N CYS A 90 19.93 -8.01 -6.65
CA CYS A 90 20.79 -7.11 -5.87
C CYS A 90 19.98 -6.29 -4.84
N PRO A 91 19.40 -6.93 -3.81
CA PRO A 91 18.51 -6.26 -2.86
C PRO A 91 19.20 -5.19 -2.01
N GLU A 92 20.52 -5.27 -1.79
CA GLU A 92 21.28 -4.25 -1.04
C GLU A 92 21.50 -2.97 -1.86
N ASN A 93 21.29 -3.03 -3.18
CA ASN A 93 21.37 -1.85 -4.07
C ASN A 93 20.09 -1.02 -4.07
N LEU A 94 19.01 -1.51 -3.43
CA LEU A 94 17.75 -0.78 -3.31
C LEU A 94 17.85 0.30 -2.24
N ALA A 95 17.51 1.53 -2.61
CA ALA A 95 17.41 2.66 -1.70
C ALA A 95 15.98 3.21 -1.69
N PHE A 96 15.34 3.18 -0.52
CA PHE A 96 13.94 3.52 -0.34
C PHE A 96 13.77 4.96 0.16
N TYR A 97 12.91 5.72 -0.51
CA TYR A 97 12.50 7.07 -0.16
C TYR A 97 11.01 7.08 0.18
N PHE A 98 10.71 7.07 1.47
CA PHE A 98 9.32 7.14 1.93
C PHE A 98 8.87 8.59 2.06
N LEU A 99 7.70 8.93 1.52
CA LEU A 99 7.07 10.22 1.71
C LEU A 99 5.96 10.12 2.75
N SER A 100 6.01 10.93 3.80
CA SER A 100 4.96 10.98 4.83
C SER A 100 4.40 12.39 4.97
N ALA A 101 3.08 12.51 5.13
CA ALA A 101 2.42 13.80 5.37
C ALA A 101 2.53 14.28 6.83
N HIS A 102 2.92 13.39 7.74
CA HIS A 102 2.99 13.63 9.18
C HIS A 102 4.25 13.00 9.77
N ASP A 103 4.72 13.55 10.88
CA ASP A 103 5.77 12.91 11.68
C ASP A 103 5.20 11.62 12.28
N ALA A 104 5.79 10.48 11.90
CA ALA A 104 5.29 9.15 12.24
C ALA A 104 6.45 8.25 12.72
N PRO A 105 7.08 8.57 13.87
CA PRO A 105 8.21 7.80 14.40
C PRO A 105 7.86 6.32 14.64
N GLU A 106 6.60 6.03 14.97
CA GLU A 106 6.08 4.67 15.12
C GLU A 106 6.10 3.88 13.81
N LEU A 107 5.77 4.51 12.67
CA LEU A 107 5.86 3.87 11.35
C LEU A 107 7.31 3.60 10.98
N PHE A 108 8.20 4.56 11.25
CA PHE A 108 9.64 4.39 11.05
C PHE A 108 10.18 3.23 11.88
N SER A 109 9.85 3.19 13.17
CA SER A 109 10.28 2.11 14.08
C SER A 109 9.75 0.75 13.61
N SER A 110 8.51 0.69 13.14
CA SER A 110 7.90 -0.53 12.59
C SER A 110 8.64 -1.04 11.35
N ILE A 111 8.99 -0.17 10.39
CA ILE A 111 9.76 -0.56 9.20
C ILE A 111 11.17 -0.98 9.60
N LYS A 112 11.82 -0.21 10.48
CA LYS A 112 13.21 -0.48 10.87
C LYS A 112 13.37 -1.77 11.66
N SER A 113 12.41 -2.12 12.52
CA SER A 113 12.43 -3.40 13.24
C SER A 113 12.10 -4.58 12.34
N THR A 114 11.28 -4.37 11.30
CA THR A 114 10.96 -5.40 10.30
C THR A 114 12.11 -5.62 9.33
N PHE A 115 12.78 -4.56 8.89
CA PHE A 115 13.87 -4.59 7.91
C PHE A 115 15.11 -3.83 8.44
N PRO A 116 15.92 -4.43 9.33
CA PRO A 116 17.03 -3.74 9.99
C PRO A 116 18.09 -3.19 9.04
N TYR A 117 18.30 -3.89 7.92
CA TYR A 117 19.32 -3.59 6.91
C TYR A 117 18.79 -2.72 5.76
N LEU A 118 17.52 -2.30 5.80
CA LEU A 118 16.93 -1.48 4.75
C LEU A 118 17.64 -0.13 4.66
N ASN A 119 18.14 0.19 3.48
CA ASN A 119 18.57 1.54 3.14
C ASN A 119 17.32 2.38 2.86
N MET A 120 16.88 3.15 3.85
CA MET A 120 15.66 3.95 3.78
C MET A 120 15.89 5.36 4.30
N THR A 121 15.18 6.32 3.70
CA THR A 121 15.05 7.69 4.21
C THR A 121 13.58 8.10 4.14
N ILE A 122 13.11 8.83 5.15
CA ILE A 122 11.75 9.41 5.16
C ILE A 122 11.85 10.90 4.88
N TYR A 123 11.07 11.37 3.91
CA TYR A 123 10.87 12.77 3.61
C TYR A 123 9.48 13.23 3.99
N HIS A 124 9.40 14.39 4.62
CA HIS A 124 8.13 15.02 4.95
C HIS A 124 7.53 15.70 3.71
N PHE A 125 6.32 15.28 3.33
CA PHE A 125 5.53 15.92 2.30
C PHE A 125 4.67 17.04 2.90
N ASN A 126 4.97 18.28 2.53
CA ASN A 126 4.18 19.43 2.95
C ASN A 126 2.79 19.44 2.27
N SER A 127 1.78 18.96 2.99
CA SER A 127 0.37 18.92 2.56
C SER A 127 -0.19 20.27 2.10
N ASN A 128 0.43 21.39 2.48
CA ASN A 128 0.00 22.73 2.05
C ASN A 128 0.20 22.96 0.55
N ARG A 129 1.10 22.22 -0.09
CA ARG A 129 1.34 22.30 -1.54
C ARG A 129 0.09 22.01 -2.38
N VAL A 130 -0.83 21.22 -1.84
CA VAL A 130 -2.07 20.78 -2.50
C VAL A 130 -3.34 21.33 -1.84
N ARG A 131 -3.19 22.20 -0.83
CA ARG A 131 -4.33 22.83 -0.15
C ARG A 131 -5.17 23.62 -1.15
N GLY A 132 -6.49 23.36 -1.15
CA GLY A 132 -7.44 24.01 -2.07
C GLY A 132 -7.35 23.55 -3.53
N LYS A 133 -6.49 22.58 -3.86
CA LYS A 133 -6.38 22.00 -5.22
C LYS A 133 -7.08 20.64 -5.35
N ILE A 134 -7.43 20.02 -4.22
CA ILE A 134 -8.11 18.73 -4.16
C ILE A 134 -9.61 18.98 -4.14
N SER A 135 -10.30 18.54 -5.19
CA SER A 135 -11.76 18.53 -5.23
C SER A 135 -12.28 17.43 -4.31
N LYS A 136 -13.31 17.73 -3.52
CA LYS A 136 -13.90 16.74 -2.60
C LYS A 136 -14.47 15.56 -3.39
N SER A 137 -14.08 14.36 -2.99
CA SER A 137 -14.59 13.11 -3.51
C SER A 137 -15.64 12.50 -2.60
N ILE A 138 -16.52 11.67 -3.17
CA ILE A 138 -17.40 10.79 -2.38
C ILE A 138 -16.55 9.83 -1.52
N ARG A 139 -15.34 9.47 -2.00
CA ARG A 139 -14.38 8.65 -1.28
C ARG A 139 -13.33 9.55 -0.63
N GLN A 140 -13.47 9.83 0.67
CA GLN A 140 -12.53 10.67 1.44
C GLN A 140 -11.06 10.22 1.35
N ALA A 141 -10.80 8.93 1.09
CA ALA A 141 -9.45 8.42 0.85
C ALA A 141 -8.78 9.00 -0.41
N LEU A 142 -9.56 9.45 -1.40
CA LEU A 142 -9.05 10.11 -2.61
C LEU A 142 -8.68 11.57 -2.35
N ASP A 143 -9.17 12.15 -1.25
CA ASP A 143 -8.92 13.55 -0.88
C ASP A 143 -7.62 13.73 -0.08
N GLN A 144 -6.89 12.63 0.20
CA GLN A 144 -5.68 12.67 1.02
C GLN A 144 -4.53 13.39 0.29
N PRO A 145 -3.91 14.42 0.89
CA PRO A 145 -2.78 15.13 0.30
C PRO A 145 -1.65 14.22 -0.17
N LEU A 146 -1.40 13.14 0.57
CA LEU A 146 -0.33 12.20 0.30
C LEU A 146 -0.46 11.49 -1.06
N ASN A 147 -1.67 11.35 -1.61
CA ASN A 147 -1.90 10.77 -2.94
C ASN A 147 -1.18 11.57 -4.06
N TYR A 148 -0.98 12.87 -3.83
CA TYR A 148 -0.37 13.80 -4.77
C TYR A 148 1.15 13.96 -4.56
N ALA A 149 1.73 13.35 -3.52
CA ALA A 149 3.15 13.48 -3.20
C ALA A 149 4.06 13.03 -4.37
N ARG A 150 3.60 12.05 -5.17
CA ARG A 150 4.29 11.56 -6.38
C ARG A 150 4.61 12.66 -7.41
N ILE A 151 3.80 13.72 -7.46
CA ILE A 151 3.99 14.85 -8.37
C ILE A 151 5.17 15.74 -7.92
N TYR A 152 5.49 15.73 -6.63
CA TYR A 152 6.49 16.60 -6.01
C TYR A 152 7.82 15.89 -5.70
N LEU A 153 8.06 14.70 -6.27
CA LEU A 153 9.26 13.92 -6.00
C LEU A 153 10.55 14.70 -6.32
N ALA A 154 10.58 15.42 -7.44
CA ALA A 154 11.73 16.22 -7.84
C ALA A 154 12.06 17.35 -6.85
N ASP A 155 11.05 17.89 -6.16
CA ASP A 155 11.23 18.91 -5.12
C ASP A 155 11.55 18.32 -3.74
N THR A 156 11.29 17.02 -3.54
CA THR A 156 11.30 16.38 -2.21
C THR A 156 12.54 15.51 -2.00
N ILE A 157 13.00 14.83 -3.04
CA ILE A 157 14.15 13.92 -3.02
C ILE A 157 15.42 14.72 -3.37
N PRO A 158 16.61 14.34 -2.85
CA PRO A 158 17.86 15.05 -3.09
C PRO A 158 18.20 15.22 -4.57
N GLU A 159 18.76 16.38 -4.94
CA GLU A 159 19.09 16.74 -6.33
C GLU A 159 20.10 15.79 -7.01
N ASN A 160 20.90 15.06 -6.23
CA ASN A 160 21.82 14.05 -6.77
C ASN A 160 21.12 12.76 -7.21
N VAL A 161 19.84 12.55 -6.85
CA VAL A 161 19.03 11.44 -7.33
C VAL A 161 18.46 11.79 -8.71
N LYS A 162 19.02 11.21 -9.77
CA LYS A 162 18.65 11.54 -11.16
C LYS A 162 17.53 10.68 -11.75
N ARG A 163 17.23 9.54 -11.13
CA ARG A 163 16.18 8.60 -11.55
C ARG A 163 15.54 7.99 -10.31
N VAL A 164 14.25 7.72 -10.36
CA VAL A 164 13.49 7.07 -9.29
C VAL A 164 12.35 6.24 -9.88
N ILE A 165 12.08 5.08 -9.29
CA ILE A 165 10.86 4.31 -9.54
C ILE A 165 9.88 4.69 -8.42
N TYR A 166 8.73 5.25 -8.78
CA TYR A 166 7.65 5.45 -7.81
C TYR A 166 6.74 4.22 -7.79
N LEU A 167 6.46 3.70 -6.59
CA LEU A 167 5.60 2.55 -6.36
C LEU A 167 4.52 2.90 -5.32
N ASP A 168 3.29 2.50 -5.60
CA ASP A 168 2.20 2.59 -4.62
C ASP A 168 2.36 1.50 -3.54
N SER A 169 1.69 1.69 -2.40
CA SER A 169 1.81 0.80 -1.24
C SER A 169 1.01 -0.50 -1.37
N ASP A 170 0.17 -0.65 -2.40
CA ASP A 170 -0.78 -1.76 -2.57
C ASP A 170 -0.40 -2.72 -3.70
N LEU A 171 0.90 -3.03 -3.82
CA LEU A 171 1.43 -3.96 -4.83
C LEU A 171 2.34 -5.04 -4.24
N VAL A 172 2.58 -6.06 -5.06
CA VAL A 172 3.57 -7.11 -4.82
C VAL A 172 4.46 -7.19 -6.06
N VAL A 173 5.76 -7.05 -5.88
CA VAL A 173 6.76 -7.18 -6.94
C VAL A 173 7.17 -8.65 -7.03
N VAL A 174 7.00 -9.27 -8.20
CA VAL A 174 7.18 -10.72 -8.38
C VAL A 174 8.38 -11.08 -9.27
N ASP A 175 9.11 -10.08 -9.76
CA ASP A 175 10.28 -10.21 -10.62
C ASP A 175 11.31 -9.13 -10.28
N ASP A 176 12.52 -9.24 -10.81
CA ASP A 176 13.63 -8.33 -10.50
C ASP A 176 13.31 -6.89 -10.93
N ILE A 177 13.26 -5.98 -9.96
CA ILE A 177 12.98 -4.56 -10.19
C ILE A 177 14.08 -3.86 -11.01
N ALA A 178 15.28 -4.44 -11.09
CA ALA A 178 16.34 -3.95 -11.97
C ALA A 178 15.90 -3.93 -13.44
N LYS A 179 15.01 -4.84 -13.85
CA LYS A 179 14.41 -4.84 -15.20
C LYS A 179 13.61 -3.57 -15.47
N LEU A 180 12.82 -3.12 -14.49
CA LEU A 180 12.07 -1.87 -14.58
C LEU A 180 13.02 -0.66 -14.53
N TRP A 181 14.05 -0.70 -13.69
CA TRP A 181 15.07 0.34 -13.60
C TRP A 181 15.84 0.55 -14.90
N GLY A 182 16.10 -0.55 -15.63
CA GLY A 182 16.84 -0.57 -16.88
C GLY A 182 16.05 -0.16 -18.12
N VAL A 183 14.75 0.14 -18.00
CA VAL A 183 13.93 0.58 -19.13
C VAL A 183 14.50 1.87 -19.73
N ASP A 184 14.68 1.88 -21.06
CA ASP A 184 15.01 3.08 -21.80
C ASP A 184 13.78 4.01 -21.80
N MET A 185 14.00 5.26 -21.37
CA MET A 185 12.95 6.27 -21.32
C MET A 185 12.89 7.10 -22.60
N GLU A 186 13.74 6.84 -23.59
CA GLU A 186 13.74 7.50 -24.90
C GLU A 186 13.80 9.04 -24.79
N GLY A 187 14.59 9.53 -23.82
CA GLY A 187 14.71 10.96 -23.51
C GLY A 187 13.48 11.60 -22.84
N LYS A 188 12.47 10.82 -22.44
CA LYS A 188 11.30 11.29 -21.68
C LYS A 188 11.61 11.41 -20.19
N ILE A 189 10.94 12.35 -19.53
CA ILE A 189 11.11 12.61 -18.08
C ILE A 189 10.32 11.63 -17.20
N VAL A 190 9.28 11.00 -17.74
CA VAL A 190 8.39 10.09 -17.02
C VAL A 190 8.01 8.95 -17.96
N ALA A 191 8.03 7.73 -17.44
CA ALA A 191 7.47 6.54 -18.06
C ALA A 191 6.38 5.97 -17.15
N ALA A 192 5.33 5.42 -17.73
CA ALA A 192 4.20 4.85 -17.01
C ALA A 192 3.70 3.59 -17.75
N PRO A 193 3.12 2.61 -17.05
CA PRO A 193 2.52 1.45 -17.68
C PRO A 193 1.29 1.85 -18.50
N GLU A 194 1.06 1.15 -19.61
CA GLU A 194 -0.21 1.20 -20.30
C GLU A 194 -1.30 0.50 -19.48
N TYR A 195 -2.53 0.98 -19.59
CA TYR A 195 -3.66 0.30 -18.96
C TYR A 195 -3.95 -1.04 -19.63
N CYS A 196 -3.98 -2.11 -18.83
CA CYS A 196 -4.37 -3.43 -19.32
C CYS A 196 -5.80 -3.40 -19.87
N HIS A 197 -5.95 -3.82 -21.13
CA HIS A 197 -7.24 -3.94 -21.82
C HIS A 197 -8.10 -2.67 -21.82
N ALA A 198 -7.49 -1.49 -21.70
CA ALA A 198 -8.27 -0.26 -21.78
C ALA A 198 -8.73 0.02 -23.20
N ASN A 199 -10.02 0.25 -23.35
CA ASN A 199 -10.58 0.84 -24.55
C ASN A 199 -10.92 2.31 -24.26
N PHE A 200 -10.14 3.23 -24.83
CA PHE A 200 -10.34 4.68 -24.72
C PHE A 200 -11.03 5.28 -25.96
N THR A 201 -11.57 4.45 -26.86
CA THR A 201 -12.39 4.90 -28.00
C THR A 201 -13.82 5.23 -27.60
#